data_AF-A0AAW0F9M9-F1
#
_entry.id   AF-A0AAW0F9M9-F1
#
_cell.length_a   1.000
_cell.length_b   1.000
_cell.length_c   1.000
_cell.angle_alpha   90.00
_cell.angle_beta   90.00
_cell.angle_gamma   90.00
#
_symmetry.space_group_name_H-M   'P 1'
#
loop_
_entity.id
_entity.type
_entity.pdbx_description
1 polymer ?
#
loop_
_entity_poly.entity_id
_entity_poly.type
_entity_poly.pdbx_seq_one_letter_code
_entity_poly.pdbx_strand_id
1 'polypeptide(L)'
;MGHIGLMPQRSSSIGGFIVQGRSGKSASVILDAALRLQDAGVFALLLEAVPGVVGRHIAENVRNVPIIGIGAGSAVGGQVLVVNDALGISPKTPKFVRRFAEFGESAQTAIESYVAAVKSRDFPSKEESYLMPRDQFQSLRSQAVPQPPAENPTELPESNTKASTTVEASTAKPAAGNLLAQAILGEDTIHEPPVHAS
;
A
#
# COMPACT_ATOMS: atom_id res chain seq x y z
N MET A 1 16.43 16.77 -5.56
CA MET A 1 17.20 15.51 -5.58
C MET A 1 17.03 14.90 -6.95
N GLY A 2 18.13 14.59 -7.64
CA GLY A 2 18.07 13.82 -8.89
C GLY A 2 17.94 12.33 -8.58
N HIS A 3 17.30 11.56 -9.45
CA HIS A 3 17.20 10.10 -9.35
C HIS A 3 17.66 9.47 -10.67
N ILE A 4 18.67 8.60 -10.59
CA ILE A 4 19.29 7.92 -11.72
C ILE A 4 19.49 6.42 -11.43
N GLY A 5 19.80 5.65 -12.47
CA GLY A 5 19.79 4.18 -12.40
C GLY A 5 18.41 3.66 -12.75
N LEU A 6 17.90 2.69 -11.99
CA LEU A 6 16.54 2.19 -12.15
C LEU A 6 15.56 3.25 -11.63
N MET A 7 14.72 3.79 -12.50
CA MET A 7 13.64 4.70 -12.10
C MET A 7 12.31 3.93 -12.15
N PRO A 8 11.69 3.58 -11.01
CA PRO A 8 10.43 2.84 -10.95
C PRO A 8 9.32 3.39 -11.87
N GLN A 9 9.24 4.72 -11.99
CA GLN A 9 8.32 5.43 -12.89
C GLN A 9 8.45 5.02 -14.36
N ARG A 10 9.63 4.53 -14.76
CA ARG A 10 9.94 4.07 -16.11
C ARG A 10 9.96 2.55 -16.24
N SER A 11 9.61 1.81 -15.19
CA SER A 11 9.64 0.33 -15.15
C SER A 11 9.00 -0.31 -16.39
N SER A 12 7.82 0.13 -16.81
CA SER A 12 7.17 -0.42 -18.01
C SER A 12 8.00 -0.24 -19.29
N SER A 13 8.66 0.92 -19.45
CA SER A 13 9.47 1.21 -20.65
C SER A 13 10.83 0.49 -20.67
N ILE A 14 11.33 0.09 -19.50
CA ILE A 14 12.63 -0.57 -19.34
C ILE A 14 12.50 -2.08 -19.07
N GLY A 15 11.29 -2.65 -19.20
CA GLY A 15 11.05 -4.09 -19.04
C GLY A 15 10.93 -4.58 -17.59
N GLY A 16 10.61 -3.70 -16.64
CA GLY A 16 10.41 -3.99 -15.23
C GLY A 16 11.50 -3.44 -14.32
N PHE A 17 11.64 -4.03 -13.13
CA PHE A 17 12.62 -3.62 -12.12
C PHE A 17 13.98 -4.28 -12.36
N ILE A 18 14.66 -3.87 -13.43
CA ILE A 18 15.91 -4.48 -13.88
C ILE A 18 17.12 -3.65 -13.43
N VAL A 19 18.18 -4.33 -12.99
CA VAL A 19 19.47 -3.70 -12.65
C VAL A 19 20.05 -2.95 -13.85
N GLN A 20 20.44 -1.69 -13.64
CA GLN A 20 21.02 -0.80 -14.65
C GLN A 20 22.55 -0.80 -14.59
N GLY A 21 23.23 -0.33 -15.64
CA GLY A 21 24.69 -0.18 -15.63
C GLY A 21 25.48 -1.50 -15.69
N ARG A 22 24.91 -2.57 -16.25
CA ARG A 22 25.57 -3.89 -16.37
C ARG A 22 26.72 -3.92 -17.37
N SER A 23 26.75 -2.99 -18.31
CA SER A 23 27.81 -2.84 -19.32
C SER A 23 28.49 -1.50 -19.18
N GLY A 24 29.74 -1.38 -19.63
CA GLY A 24 30.47 -0.09 -19.61
C GLY A 24 29.69 1.04 -20.30
N LYS A 25 29.06 0.75 -21.46
CA LYS A 25 28.23 1.72 -22.19
C LYS A 25 26.98 2.16 -21.40
N SER A 26 26.31 1.26 -20.69
CA SER A 26 25.15 1.63 -19.88
C SER A 26 25.56 2.36 -18.61
N ALA A 27 26.68 1.97 -17.98
CA ALA A 27 27.24 2.66 -16.82
C ALA A 27 27.71 4.08 -17.17
N SER A 28 28.30 4.30 -18.34
CA SER A 28 28.76 5.63 -18.77
C SER A 28 27.60 6.60 -18.96
N VAL A 29 26.43 6.13 -19.44
CA VAL A 29 25.21 6.96 -19.53
C VAL A 29 24.72 7.39 -18.15
N ILE A 30 24.81 6.51 -17.15
CA ILE A 30 24.41 6.84 -15.77
C ILE A 30 25.38 7.86 -15.17
N LEU A 31 26.68 7.69 -15.39
CA LEU A 31 27.71 8.64 -14.95
C LEU A 31 27.51 10.02 -15.59
N ASP A 32 27.30 10.07 -16.91
CA ASP A 32 27.01 11.33 -17.62
C ASP A 32 25.77 12.02 -17.04
N ALA A 33 24.69 11.27 -16.82
CA ALA A 33 23.50 11.82 -16.19
C ALA A 33 23.76 12.35 -14.77
N ALA A 34 24.58 11.66 -13.98
CA ALA A 34 24.96 12.08 -12.63
C ALA A 34 25.73 13.42 -12.66
N LEU A 35 26.71 13.56 -13.56
CA LEU A 35 27.50 14.77 -13.73
C LEU A 35 26.63 15.93 -14.20
N ARG A 36 25.76 15.71 -15.18
CA ARG A 36 24.84 16.74 -15.68
C ARG A 36 23.85 17.21 -14.63
N LEU A 37 23.38 16.31 -13.76
CA LEU A 37 22.51 16.68 -12.64
C LEU A 37 23.28 17.46 -11.57
N GLN A 38 24.53 17.11 -11.29
CA GLN A 38 25.41 17.92 -10.44
C GLN A 38 25.55 19.33 -10.99
N ASP A 39 25.84 19.47 -12.29
CA ASP A 39 26.01 20.78 -12.94
C ASP A 39 24.71 21.59 -12.95
N ALA A 40 23.56 20.92 -13.01
CA ALA A 40 22.24 21.53 -12.85
C ALA A 40 21.92 21.97 -11.40
N GLY A 41 22.81 21.70 -10.44
CA GLY A 41 22.68 22.17 -9.06
C GLY A 41 21.74 21.34 -8.18
N VAL A 42 21.57 20.04 -8.45
CA VAL A 42 20.77 19.20 -7.55
C VAL A 42 21.42 19.11 -6.16
N PHE A 43 20.62 19.21 -5.10
CA PHE A 43 21.13 19.13 -3.73
C PHE A 43 21.60 17.73 -3.30
N ALA A 44 21.15 16.66 -3.99
CA ALA A 44 21.49 15.26 -3.72
C ALA A 44 21.12 14.39 -4.93
N LEU A 45 21.72 13.20 -5.01
CA LEU A 45 21.39 12.14 -5.97
C LEU A 45 20.93 10.87 -5.26
N LEU A 46 19.87 10.26 -5.79
CA LEU A 46 19.47 8.88 -5.49
C LEU A 46 19.96 7.98 -6.64
N LEU A 47 20.72 6.94 -6.31
CA LEU A 47 21.24 5.95 -7.24
C LEU A 47 20.63 4.58 -6.94
N GLU A 48 19.80 4.08 -7.85
CA GLU A 48 19.00 2.86 -7.63
C GLU A 48 19.41 1.71 -8.56
N ALA A 49 19.54 0.52 -7.96
CA ALA A 49 19.76 -0.78 -8.61
C ALA A 49 20.85 -0.79 -9.69
N VAL A 50 22.09 -0.48 -9.28
CA VAL A 50 23.31 -0.56 -10.12
C VAL A 50 24.36 -1.47 -9.47
N PRO A 51 25.27 -2.10 -10.23
CA PRO A 51 26.39 -2.83 -9.64
C PRO A 51 27.19 -1.95 -8.67
N GLY A 52 27.61 -2.50 -7.53
CA GLY A 52 28.31 -1.73 -6.50
C GLY A 52 29.61 -1.08 -6.99
N VAL A 53 30.31 -1.69 -7.96
CA VAL A 53 31.49 -1.09 -8.61
C VAL A 53 31.14 0.15 -9.43
N VAL A 54 29.95 0.19 -10.05
CA VAL A 54 29.45 1.37 -10.76
C VAL A 54 29.05 2.45 -9.74
N GLY A 55 28.38 2.07 -8.65
CA GLY A 55 28.05 3.00 -7.57
C GLY A 55 29.28 3.68 -6.96
N ARG A 56 30.34 2.91 -6.67
CA ARG A 56 31.63 3.44 -6.24
C ARG A 56 32.22 4.41 -7.27
N HIS A 57 32.28 4.00 -8.53
CA HIS A 57 32.86 4.83 -9.58
C HIS A 57 32.12 6.17 -9.75
N ILE A 58 30.79 6.16 -9.66
CA ILE A 58 30.00 7.39 -9.71
C ILE A 58 30.30 8.27 -8.49
N ALA A 59 30.35 7.69 -7.28
CA ALA A 59 30.65 8.43 -6.06
C ALA A 59 32.05 9.08 -6.06
N GLU A 60 33.04 8.45 -6.71
CA GLU A 60 34.39 9.01 -6.84
C GLU A 60 34.46 10.22 -7.81
N ASN A 61 33.53 10.30 -8.77
CA ASN A 61 33.52 11.33 -9.81
C ASN A 61 32.55 12.49 -9.50
N VAL A 62 31.46 12.24 -8.79
CA VAL A 62 30.49 13.26 -8.36
C VAL A 62 30.90 13.78 -6.97
N ARG A 63 31.58 14.92 -6.93
CA ARG A 63 32.24 15.40 -5.70
C ARG A 63 31.43 16.40 -4.88
N ASN A 64 30.49 17.12 -5.51
CA ASN A 64 29.82 18.26 -4.88
C ASN A 64 28.43 17.92 -4.35
N VAL A 65 27.94 16.70 -4.57
CA VAL A 65 26.55 16.31 -4.31
C VAL A 65 26.52 14.97 -3.56
N PRO A 66 25.84 14.87 -2.40
CA PRO A 66 25.66 13.60 -1.71
C PRO A 66 24.93 12.57 -2.57
N ILE A 67 25.46 11.33 -2.60
CA ILE A 67 24.82 10.20 -3.27
C ILE A 67 24.25 9.24 -2.23
N ILE A 68 22.95 9.03 -2.31
CA ILE A 68 22.20 8.05 -1.54
C ILE A 68 21.96 6.84 -2.44
N GLY A 69 22.34 5.65 -1.96
CA GLY A 69 22.17 4.40 -2.70
C GLY A 69 20.98 3.58 -2.22
N ILE A 70 20.33 2.89 -3.15
CA ILE A 70 19.43 1.77 -2.87
C ILE A 70 19.76 0.65 -3.86
N GLY A 71 20.43 -0.40 -3.35
CA GLY A 71 21.00 -1.42 -4.22
C GLY A 71 22.11 -0.90 -5.14
N ALA A 72 22.93 0.05 -4.67
CA ALA A 72 24.06 0.64 -5.41
C ALA A 72 25.44 0.35 -4.76
N GLY A 73 25.49 -0.61 -3.83
CA GLY A 73 26.68 -0.90 -3.02
C GLY A 73 26.88 0.07 -1.84
N SER A 74 27.83 -0.24 -0.97
CA SER A 74 28.09 0.51 0.27
C SER A 74 29.05 1.70 0.11
N ALA A 75 29.65 1.88 -1.07
CA ALA A 75 30.67 2.90 -1.32
C ALA A 75 30.11 4.29 -1.70
N VAL A 76 28.81 4.50 -1.50
CA VAL A 76 28.14 5.79 -1.69
C VAL A 76 27.94 6.50 -0.34
N GLY A 77 27.62 7.79 -0.35
CA GLY A 77 27.58 8.64 0.85
C GLY A 77 26.45 8.32 1.85
N GLY A 78 25.38 7.66 1.42
CA GLY A 78 24.29 7.22 2.30
C GLY A 78 23.48 6.09 1.69
N GLN A 79 22.53 5.54 2.46
CA GLN A 79 21.69 4.43 2.02
C GLN A 79 20.22 4.72 2.31
N VAL A 80 19.33 4.19 1.46
CA VAL A 80 17.89 4.20 1.68
C VAL A 80 17.30 2.82 1.39
N LEU A 81 16.25 2.48 2.12
CA LEU A 81 15.44 1.28 1.92
C LEU A 81 13.96 1.64 2.07
N VAL A 82 13.09 0.87 1.42
CA VAL A 82 11.64 0.94 1.67
C VAL A 82 11.37 0.34 3.05
N VAL A 83 10.67 1.10 3.90
CA VAL A 83 10.45 0.71 5.30
C VAL A 83 9.74 -0.64 5.43
N ASN A 84 8.72 -0.92 4.61
CA ASN A 84 8.01 -2.20 4.63
C ASN A 84 8.93 -3.39 4.31
N ASP A 85 9.88 -3.20 3.39
CA ASP A 85 10.83 -4.25 3.04
C ASP A 85 11.87 -4.43 4.13
N ALA A 86 12.35 -3.34 4.72
CA ALA A 86 13.27 -3.38 5.86
C ALA A 86 12.63 -4.01 7.11
N LEU A 87 11.33 -3.81 7.32
CA LEU A 87 10.56 -4.37 8.42
C LEU A 87 10.02 -5.78 8.16
N GLY A 88 10.28 -6.35 6.98
CA GLY A 88 9.78 -7.69 6.63
C GLY A 88 8.25 -7.78 6.57
N ILE A 89 7.58 -6.66 6.29
CA ILE A 89 6.12 -6.62 6.09
C ILE A 89 5.77 -7.16 4.70
N SER A 90 6.57 -6.81 3.69
CA SER A 90 6.37 -7.29 2.31
C SER A 90 6.77 -8.77 2.20
N PRO A 91 5.89 -9.65 1.66
CA PRO A 91 6.20 -11.07 1.54
C PRO A 91 7.38 -11.34 0.59
N LYS A 92 7.55 -10.50 -0.42
CA LYS A 92 8.69 -10.53 -1.35
C LYS A 92 9.43 -9.20 -1.27
N THR A 93 10.75 -9.26 -1.17
CA THR A 93 11.62 -8.08 -1.13
C THR A 93 12.70 -8.18 -2.22
N PRO A 94 13.16 -7.06 -2.81
CA PRO A 94 14.26 -7.08 -3.78
C PRO A 94 15.54 -7.69 -3.20
N LYS A 95 16.38 -8.29 -4.06
CA LYS A 95 17.63 -8.97 -3.65
C LYS A 95 18.59 -8.10 -2.83
N PHE A 96 18.60 -6.79 -3.08
CA PHE A 96 19.50 -5.87 -2.38
C PHE A 96 19.00 -5.45 -0.99
N VAL A 97 17.79 -5.87 -0.59
CA VAL A 97 17.23 -5.53 0.72
C VAL A 97 17.72 -6.51 1.77
N ARG A 98 18.17 -5.96 2.91
CA ARG A 98 18.28 -6.68 4.17
C ARG A 98 17.00 -6.43 4.97
N ARG A 99 16.34 -7.50 5.42
CA ARG A 99 15.28 -7.42 6.42
C ARG A 99 15.93 -7.23 7.80
N PHE A 100 15.54 -6.18 8.49
CA PHE A 100 15.97 -5.84 9.85
C PHE A 100 14.97 -6.32 10.90
N ALA A 101 13.75 -6.68 10.47
CA ALA A 101 12.73 -7.37 11.27
C ALA A 101 11.86 -8.26 10.36
N GLU A 102 11.05 -9.13 10.97
CA GLU A 102 10.08 -10.00 10.27
C GLU A 102 8.67 -9.75 10.83
N PHE A 103 8.09 -8.57 10.54
CA PHE A 103 6.77 -8.21 11.05
C PHE A 103 5.61 -8.83 10.28
N GLY A 104 5.85 -9.36 9.07
CA GLY A 104 4.79 -9.89 8.20
C GLY A 104 3.96 -10.98 8.86
N GLU A 105 4.60 -11.93 9.56
CA GLU A 105 3.90 -13.03 10.23
C GLU A 105 3.07 -12.54 11.42
N SER A 106 3.66 -11.72 12.30
CA SER A 106 2.94 -11.16 13.45
C SER A 106 1.76 -10.28 13.03
N ALA A 107 1.93 -9.51 11.95
CA ALA A 107 0.84 -8.71 11.38
C ALA A 107 -0.27 -9.60 10.83
N GLN A 108 0.07 -10.69 10.13
CA GLN A 108 -0.92 -11.64 9.64
C GLN A 108 -1.72 -12.26 10.79
N THR A 109 -1.04 -12.75 11.84
CA THR A 109 -1.72 -13.30 13.02
C THR A 109 -2.64 -12.28 13.67
N ALA A 110 -2.20 -11.03 13.86
CA ALA A 110 -3.02 -9.97 14.45
C ALA A 110 -4.28 -9.68 13.62
N ILE A 111 -4.16 -9.65 12.29
CA ILE A 111 -5.30 -9.46 11.38
C ILE A 111 -6.26 -10.64 11.47
N GLU A 112 -5.75 -11.88 11.49
CA GLU A 112 -6.58 -13.08 11.64
C GLU A 112 -7.33 -13.09 12.98
N SER A 113 -6.67 -12.72 14.08
CA SER A 113 -7.30 -12.57 15.40
C SER A 113 -8.38 -11.50 15.41
N TYR A 114 -8.13 -10.34 14.79
CA TYR A 114 -9.14 -9.29 14.63
C TYR A 114 -10.36 -9.77 13.85
N VAL A 115 -10.14 -10.42 12.70
CA VAL A 115 -11.23 -10.96 11.88
C VAL A 115 -12.03 -12.00 12.66
N ALA A 116 -11.36 -12.87 13.42
CA ALA A 116 -12.04 -13.84 14.28
C ALA A 116 -12.90 -13.15 15.35
N ALA A 117 -12.36 -12.14 16.04
CA ALA A 117 -13.06 -11.40 17.09
C ALA A 117 -14.28 -10.63 16.56
N VAL A 118 -14.18 -10.03 15.36
CA VAL A 118 -15.32 -9.38 14.69
C VAL A 118 -16.39 -10.40 14.30
N LYS A 119 -16.00 -11.53 13.70
CA LYS A 119 -16.94 -12.57 13.25
C LYS A 119 -17.64 -13.26 14.41
N SER A 120 -16.96 -13.44 15.55
CA SER A 120 -17.57 -13.96 16.77
C SER A 120 -18.38 -12.91 17.54
N ARG A 121 -18.36 -11.65 17.10
CA ARG A 121 -18.91 -10.49 17.83
C ARG A 121 -18.34 -10.33 19.25
N ASP A 122 -17.11 -10.80 19.45
CA ASP A 122 -16.32 -10.56 20.66
C ASP A 122 -15.71 -9.15 20.65
N PHE A 123 -15.38 -8.65 19.45
CA PHE A 123 -14.94 -7.29 19.22
C PHE A 123 -15.97 -6.47 18.39
N PRO A 124 -16.28 -5.22 18.77
CA PRO A 124 -15.91 -4.61 20.05
C PRO A 124 -16.74 -5.19 21.19
N SER A 125 -16.10 -5.37 22.34
CA SER A 125 -16.75 -5.69 23.61
C SER A 125 -17.44 -4.46 24.22
N LYS A 126 -18.10 -4.64 25.37
CA LYS A 126 -18.70 -3.51 26.12
C LYS A 126 -17.66 -2.51 26.62
N GLU A 127 -16.47 -2.96 26.94
CA GLU A 127 -15.37 -2.12 27.44
C GLU A 127 -14.72 -1.32 26.31
N GLU A 128 -14.83 -1.81 25.08
CA GLU A 128 -14.36 -1.17 23.84
C GLU A 128 -15.47 -0.36 23.16
N SER A 129 -16.61 -0.18 23.83
CA SER A 129 -17.79 0.51 23.30
C SER A 129 -18.23 1.65 24.22
N TYR A 130 -18.65 2.77 23.64
CA TYR A 130 -19.34 3.80 24.39
C TYR A 130 -20.81 3.43 24.63
N LEU A 131 -21.30 3.66 25.84
CA LEU A 131 -22.68 3.37 26.24
C LEU A 131 -23.53 4.65 26.22
N MET A 132 -24.77 4.53 25.74
CA MET A 132 -25.78 5.58 25.86
C MET A 132 -26.72 5.28 27.04
N PRO A 133 -27.06 6.28 27.89
CA PRO A 133 -28.11 6.13 28.89
C PRO A 133 -29.43 5.68 28.26
N ARG A 134 -30.17 4.79 28.95
CA ARG A 134 -31.37 4.16 28.39
C ARG A 134 -32.48 5.17 28.02
N ASP A 135 -32.65 6.19 28.84
CA ASP A 135 -33.61 7.28 28.63
C ASP A 135 -33.28 8.09 27.37
N GLN A 136 -32.00 8.40 27.15
CA GLN A 136 -31.54 9.10 25.94
C GLN A 136 -31.75 8.24 24.69
N PHE A 137 -31.50 6.93 24.78
CA PHE A 137 -31.75 6.01 23.66
C PHE A 137 -33.25 5.87 23.35
N GLN A 138 -34.12 5.88 24.36
CA GLN A 138 -35.57 5.89 24.15
C GLN A 138 -36.04 7.18 23.47
N SER A 139 -35.47 8.33 23.86
CA SER A 139 -35.76 9.61 23.20
C SER A 139 -35.31 9.64 21.74
N LEU A 140 -34.16 9.03 21.41
CA LEU A 140 -33.74 8.85 20.01
C LEU A 140 -34.74 7.98 19.24
N ARG A 141 -35.17 6.86 19.83
CA ARG A 141 -36.06 5.89 19.15
C ARG A 141 -37.47 6.43 18.90
N SER A 142 -37.91 7.42 19.66
CA SER A 142 -39.21 8.07 19.47
C SER A 142 -39.19 9.22 18.47
N GLN A 143 -38.01 9.63 17.99
CA GLN A 143 -37.91 10.60 16.91
C GLN A 143 -38.35 9.97 15.58
N ALA A 144 -39.17 10.68 14.81
CA ALA A 144 -39.52 10.26 13.48
C ALA A 144 -38.27 10.25 12.61
N VAL A 145 -37.97 9.13 11.94
CA VAL A 145 -36.95 9.10 10.89
C VAL A 145 -37.43 10.01 9.78
N PRO A 146 -36.69 11.08 9.43
CA PRO A 146 -37.05 11.92 8.30
C PRO A 146 -37.17 11.02 7.07
N GLN A 147 -38.35 11.02 6.44
CA GLN A 147 -38.49 10.36 5.15
C GLN A 147 -37.51 11.05 4.20
N PRO A 148 -36.71 10.30 3.42
CA PRO A 148 -35.96 10.91 2.34
C PRO A 148 -36.93 11.73 1.49
N PRO A 149 -36.52 12.91 1.00
CA PRO A 149 -37.40 13.75 0.18
C PRO A 149 -38.00 12.88 -0.91
N ALA A 150 -39.33 12.92 -1.04
CA ALA A 150 -40.02 12.18 -2.09
C ALA A 150 -39.32 12.48 -3.41
N GLU A 151 -38.76 11.46 -4.06
CA GLU A 151 -38.27 11.59 -5.41
C GLU A 151 -39.46 12.05 -6.26
N ASN A 152 -39.47 13.34 -6.61
CA ASN A 152 -40.34 13.81 -7.67
C ASN A 152 -39.93 12.98 -8.89
N PRO A 153 -40.87 12.32 -9.60
CA PRO A 153 -40.58 11.66 -10.86
C PRO A 153 -40.18 12.75 -11.86
N THR A 154 -38.91 13.14 -11.81
CA THR A 154 -38.26 13.87 -12.88
C THR A 154 -38.05 12.82 -13.95
N GLU A 155 -38.69 13.04 -15.09
CA GLU A 155 -38.58 12.26 -16.32
C GLU A 155 -37.25 11.51 -16.42
N LEU A 156 -37.33 10.18 -16.54
CA LEU A 156 -36.22 9.34 -16.93
C LEU A 156 -35.57 9.94 -18.19
N PRO A 157 -34.30 10.40 -18.17
CA PRO A 157 -33.58 10.55 -19.41
C PRO A 157 -33.41 9.14 -20.00
N GLU A 158 -33.78 9.03 -21.27
CA GLU A 158 -33.84 7.78 -22.02
C GLU A 158 -32.60 6.90 -21.82
N SER A 159 -32.86 5.60 -21.69
CA SER A 159 -31.88 4.54 -21.56
C SER A 159 -30.83 4.61 -22.67
N ASN A 160 -29.56 4.70 -22.30
CA ASN A 160 -28.47 4.19 -23.13
C ASN A 160 -27.79 3.01 -22.42
N THR A 161 -28.38 1.85 -22.66
CA THR A 161 -27.81 0.54 -22.35
C THR A 161 -26.51 0.32 -23.13
N LYS A 162 -25.38 0.14 -22.42
CA LYS A 162 -24.41 -0.95 -22.63
C LYS A 162 -23.14 -0.75 -21.79
N ALA A 163 -23.00 -1.54 -20.72
CA ALA A 163 -21.75 -2.18 -20.34
C ALA A 163 -22.07 -3.30 -19.33
N SER A 164 -22.27 -4.51 -19.85
CA SER A 164 -22.21 -5.72 -19.03
C SER A 164 -20.75 -6.08 -18.88
N THR A 165 -20.26 -6.17 -17.64
CA THR A 165 -18.97 -6.80 -17.35
C THR A 165 -19.19 -7.79 -16.23
N THR A 166 -19.31 -9.05 -16.62
CA THR A 166 -19.27 -10.22 -15.74
C THR A 166 -17.90 -10.27 -15.07
N VAL A 167 -17.87 -10.22 -13.73
CA VAL A 167 -16.67 -10.55 -12.96
C VAL A 167 -16.77 -12.03 -12.59
N GLU A 168 -15.94 -12.85 -13.24
CA GLU A 168 -15.75 -14.25 -12.84
C GLU A 168 -14.96 -14.31 -11.52
N ALA A 169 -15.50 -15.03 -10.54
CA ALA A 169 -14.84 -15.30 -9.28
C ALA A 169 -13.64 -16.24 -9.50
N SER A 170 -12.42 -15.74 -9.25
CA SER A 170 -11.19 -16.53 -9.23
C SER A 170 -11.02 -17.24 -7.88
N THR A 171 -10.78 -18.55 -7.92
CA THR A 171 -10.65 -19.46 -6.77
C THR A 171 -9.27 -19.43 -6.10
N ALA A 172 -8.60 -18.29 -6.06
CA ALA A 172 -7.32 -18.14 -5.36
C ALA A 172 -7.53 -17.87 -3.86
N LYS A 173 -6.73 -18.53 -3.00
CA LYS A 173 -6.69 -18.29 -1.54
C LYS A 173 -6.45 -16.79 -1.29
N PRO A 174 -7.30 -16.09 -0.51
CA PRO A 174 -7.24 -14.64 -0.43
C PRO A 174 -5.97 -14.17 0.28
N ALA A 175 -5.29 -13.18 -0.31
CA ALA A 175 -4.27 -12.41 0.38
C ALA A 175 -4.90 -11.69 1.60
N ALA A 176 -4.11 -11.38 2.64
CA ALA A 176 -4.59 -10.77 3.88
C ALA A 176 -5.48 -9.52 3.68
N GLY A 177 -5.27 -8.75 2.61
CA GLY A 177 -6.13 -7.62 2.25
C GLY A 177 -7.58 -8.00 1.90
N ASN A 178 -7.83 -9.20 1.35
CA ASN A 178 -9.18 -9.67 1.03
C ASN A 178 -9.95 -10.14 2.28
N LEU A 179 -9.25 -10.57 3.33
CA LEU A 179 -9.87 -10.99 4.59
C LEU A 179 -10.48 -9.80 5.35
N LEU A 180 -9.82 -8.63 5.27
CA LEU A 180 -10.33 -7.40 5.87
C LEU A 180 -11.60 -6.92 5.17
N ALA A 181 -11.63 -6.97 3.82
CA ALA A 181 -12.81 -6.60 3.03
C ALA A 181 -14.00 -7.54 3.31
N GLN A 182 -13.76 -8.84 3.47
CA GLN A 182 -14.82 -9.81 3.80
C GLN A 182 -15.35 -9.67 5.23
N ALA A 183 -14.54 -9.19 6.18
CA ALA A 183 -15.01 -8.89 7.54
C ALA A 183 -15.89 -7.62 7.58
N ILE A 184 -15.63 -6.66 6.69
CA ILE A 184 -16.40 -5.39 6.61
C ILE A 184 -17.75 -5.58 5.93
N LEU A 185 -17.84 -6.46 4.92
CA LEU A 185 -19.03 -6.60 4.07
C LEU A 185 -20.09 -7.59 4.60
N GLY A 186 -19.97 -8.03 5.85
CA GLY A 186 -20.90 -8.92 6.58
C GLY A 186 -22.11 -9.42 5.77
N GLU A 187 -21.99 -10.59 5.14
CA GLU A 187 -23.18 -11.34 4.71
C GLU A 187 -23.83 -11.98 5.94
N ASP A 188 -24.39 -11.16 6.82
CA ASP A 188 -25.20 -11.60 7.95
C ASP A 188 -26.63 -11.08 7.73
N THR A 189 -27.50 -12.01 7.32
CA THR A 189 -28.94 -11.93 7.54
C THR A 189 -29.20 -11.51 8.98
N ILE A 190 -29.90 -10.39 9.15
CA ILE A 190 -30.31 -9.86 10.45
C ILE A 190 -31.24 -10.89 11.10
N HIS A 191 -30.71 -11.65 12.07
CA HIS A 191 -31.54 -12.46 12.94
C HIS A 191 -31.98 -11.57 14.12
N GLU A 192 -33.24 -11.13 14.11
CA GLU A 192 -33.84 -10.48 15.27
C GLU A 192 -33.85 -11.44 16.47
N PRO A 193 -33.52 -10.98 17.69
CA PRO A 193 -33.68 -11.79 18.90
C PRO A 193 -35.16 -12.03 19.20
N PRO A 194 -35.53 -13.20 19.78
CA PRO A 194 -36.91 -13.53 20.05
C PRO A 194 -37.49 -12.57 21.10
N VAL A 195 -38.59 -11.91 20.73
CA VAL A 195 -39.43 -11.16 21.65
C VAL A 195 -40.10 -12.17 22.58
N HIS A 196 -39.72 -12.18 23.85
CA HIS A 196 -40.45 -12.92 24.87
C HIS A 196 -41.85 -12.29 25.03
N ALA A 197 -42.87 -13.03 24.60
CA ALA A 197 -44.26 -12.74 24.92
C ALA A 197 -44.56 -13.15 26.36
N SER A 198 -45.05 -12.20 27.15
CA SER A 198 -45.78 -12.40 28.40
C SER A 198 -47.27 -12.46 28.13
#